data_AF-A0A9E5N1G3-F1
#
_entry.id   AF-A0A9E5N1G3-F1
#
_cell.length_a   1.000
_cell.length_b   1.000
_cell.length_c   1.000
_cell.angle_alpha   90.00
_cell.angle_beta   90.00
_cell.angle_gamma   90.00
#
_symmetry.space_group_name_H-M   'P 1'
#
loop_
_entity.id
_entity.type
_entity.pdbx_description
1 polymer ?
#
loop_
_entity_poly.entity_id
_entity_poly.type
_entity_poly.pdbx_seq_one_letter_code
_entity_poly.pdbx_strand_id
1 'polypeptide(L)'
;PLARWDSGHYREILVSGYRPGTPVSPTAAFLPLYPLIARPVAYWLGPDGALVAVSNVAALIGAFFLYAWSKSYTDPPTGFWCVILATAYPPAMFLSAGYSDGLFFLEVAMALWLLQRRRVLLAGCVSGLATGTRPTGLALAVVVLAWAWVHAARRRWPSRLIRLLLLGSVSVSGFL
;
A
#
# COMPACT_ATOMS: atom_id res chain seq x y z
N PRO A 1 11.60 -5.07 -20.35
CA PRO A 1 10.55 -4.04 -20.56
C PRO A 1 9.83 -3.63 -19.27
N LEU A 2 9.36 -4.60 -18.46
CA LEU A 2 8.58 -4.35 -17.21
C LEU A 2 9.43 -4.14 -15.94
N ALA A 3 10.73 -4.43 -16.00
CA ALA A 3 11.71 -4.22 -14.93
C ALA A 3 12.82 -3.28 -15.43
N ARG A 4 12.45 -2.03 -15.73
CA ARG A 4 13.39 -0.97 -16.16
C ARG A 4 13.18 0.27 -15.27
N TRP A 5 14.11 1.22 -15.34
CA TRP A 5 14.12 2.43 -14.51
C TRP A 5 14.12 2.10 -13.01
N ASP A 6 13.15 2.58 -12.24
CA ASP A 6 13.19 2.49 -10.77
C ASP A 6 13.09 1.04 -10.25
N SER A 7 12.69 0.08 -11.09
CA SER A 7 12.70 -1.35 -10.76
C SER A 7 14.14 -1.84 -10.50
N GLY A 8 15.13 -1.17 -11.10
CA GLY A 8 16.55 -1.43 -10.85
C GLY A 8 16.93 -1.21 -9.39
N HIS A 9 16.40 -0.16 -8.74
CA HIS A 9 16.66 0.11 -7.33
C HIS A 9 16.01 -0.94 -6.42
N TYR A 10 14.76 -1.32 -6.69
CA TYR A 10 14.11 -2.41 -5.96
C TYR A 10 14.81 -3.76 -6.13
N ARG A 11 15.30 -4.04 -7.34
CA ARG A 11 16.11 -5.24 -7.63
C ARG A 11 17.42 -5.22 -6.86
N GLU A 12 18.11 -4.08 -6.82
CA GLU A 12 19.36 -3.93 -6.06
C GLU A 12 19.13 -4.18 -4.57
N ILE A 13 18.08 -3.60 -3.98
CA ILE A 13 17.71 -3.83 -2.58
C ILE A 13 17.38 -5.30 -2.33
N LEU A 14 16.66 -5.95 -3.25
CA LEU A 14 16.30 -7.36 -3.13
C LEU A 14 17.52 -8.29 -3.15
N VAL A 15 18.49 -8.03 -4.05
CA VAL A 15 19.66 -8.89 -4.25
C VAL A 15 20.78 -8.58 -3.25
N SER A 16 21.08 -7.30 -3.04
CA SER A 16 22.26 -6.83 -2.32
C SER A 16 21.95 -6.16 -0.99
N GLY A 17 20.68 -5.95 -0.65
CA GLY A 17 20.27 -5.16 0.50
C GLY A 17 20.53 -3.66 0.32
N TYR A 18 20.29 -2.89 1.39
CA TYR A 18 20.63 -1.47 1.41
C TYR A 18 22.15 -1.30 1.47
N ARG A 19 22.72 -0.59 0.49
CA ARG A 19 24.13 -0.22 0.47
C ARG A 19 24.27 1.28 0.70
N PRO A 20 24.87 1.72 1.83
CA PRO A 20 25.11 3.13 2.05
C PRO A 20 26.18 3.66 1.09
N GLY A 21 25.83 4.65 0.26
CA GLY A 21 26.81 5.62 -0.27
C GLY A 21 27.36 5.44 -1.69
N THR A 22 26.65 4.84 -2.66
CA THR A 22 27.06 5.00 -4.08
C THR A 22 26.30 6.17 -4.74
N PRO A 23 26.98 7.09 -5.45
CA PRO A 23 26.34 8.19 -6.19
C PRO A 23 25.35 7.74 -7.27
N VAL A 24 25.37 6.45 -7.62
CA VAL A 24 24.72 5.87 -8.79
C VAL A 24 23.38 5.21 -8.44
N SER A 25 23.07 4.99 -7.16
CA SER A 25 21.81 4.35 -6.75
C SER A 25 21.37 4.82 -5.36
N PRO A 26 20.57 5.90 -5.25
CA PRO A 26 20.02 6.37 -3.98
C PRO A 26 18.90 5.43 -3.49
N THR A 27 19.27 4.22 -3.07
CA THR A 27 18.35 3.21 -2.51
C THR A 27 17.63 3.71 -1.26
N ALA A 28 18.13 4.76 -0.60
CA ALA A 28 17.50 5.39 0.56
C ALA A 28 16.09 5.97 0.28
N ALA A 29 15.77 6.30 -0.98
CA ALA A 29 14.44 6.78 -1.36
C ALA A 29 13.42 5.63 -1.55
N PHE A 30 13.88 4.38 -1.59
CA PHE A 30 13.07 3.19 -1.85
C PHE A 30 12.85 2.42 -0.56
N LEU A 31 11.60 2.38 -0.11
CA LEU A 31 11.23 1.77 1.16
C LEU A 31 11.20 0.24 1.10
N PRO A 32 11.39 -0.44 2.24
CA PRO A 32 11.78 -1.86 2.25
C PRO A 32 10.63 -2.84 2.05
N LEU A 33 9.37 -2.47 2.28
CA LEU A 33 8.29 -3.46 2.38
C LEU A 33 8.09 -4.23 1.08
N TYR A 34 8.11 -3.54 -0.06
CA TYR A 34 7.95 -4.15 -1.37
C TYR A 34 9.07 -5.17 -1.71
N PRO A 35 10.37 -4.84 -1.64
CA PRO A 35 11.43 -5.82 -1.89
C PRO A 35 11.48 -6.93 -0.83
N LEU A 36 11.09 -6.66 0.43
CA LEU A 36 10.99 -7.70 1.46
C LEU A 36 9.93 -8.75 1.12
N ILE A 37 8.76 -8.33 0.62
CA ILE A 37 7.68 -9.25 0.18
C ILE A 37 8.10 -10.02 -1.08
N ALA A 38 8.83 -9.38 -1.99
CA ALA A 38 9.30 -10.02 -3.22
C ALA A 38 10.45 -11.02 -2.99
N ARG A 39 11.24 -10.87 -1.93
CA ARG A 39 12.40 -11.72 -1.61
C ARG A 39 12.10 -13.23 -1.56
N PRO A 40 11.07 -13.74 -0.86
CA PRO A 40 10.74 -15.16 -0.89
C PRO A 40 10.25 -15.63 -2.28
N VAL A 41 9.58 -14.77 -3.03
CA VAL A 41 9.10 -15.08 -4.40
C VAL A 41 10.27 -15.19 -5.38
N ALA A 42 11.34 -14.43 -5.15
CA ALA A 42 12.54 -14.42 -5.99
C ALA A 42 13.28 -15.76 -6.04
N TYR A 43 13.07 -16.64 -5.06
CA TYR A 43 13.60 -18.00 -5.11
C TYR A 43 13.07 -18.80 -6.31
N TRP A 44 11.84 -18.52 -6.73
CA TRP A 44 11.15 -19.26 -7.80
C TRP A 44 11.20 -18.56 -9.16
N LEU A 45 11.08 -17.23 -9.15
CA LEU A 45 10.91 -16.43 -10.38
C LEU A 45 12.13 -15.57 -10.75
N GLY A 46 13.17 -15.61 -9.92
CA GLY A 46 14.27 -14.64 -9.96
C GLY A 46 13.84 -13.23 -9.50
N PRO A 47 14.80 -12.30 -9.30
CA PRO A 47 14.54 -10.96 -8.76
C PRO A 47 13.51 -10.17 -9.57
N ASP A 48 13.70 -10.10 -10.88
CA ASP A 48 12.86 -9.29 -11.78
C ASP A 48 11.45 -9.88 -11.90
N GLY A 49 11.34 -11.21 -12.02
CA GLY A 49 10.06 -11.91 -12.07
C GLY A 49 9.28 -11.77 -10.76
N ALA A 50 9.95 -11.82 -9.61
CA ALA A 50 9.32 -11.65 -8.31
C ALA A 50 8.74 -10.26 -8.09
N LEU A 51 9.48 -9.20 -8.46
CA LEU A 51 8.99 -7.83 -8.36
C LEU A 51 7.73 -7.64 -9.22
N VAL A 52 7.78 -8.05 -10.49
CA VAL A 52 6.63 -7.95 -11.40
C VAL A 52 5.45 -8.76 -10.87
N ALA A 53 5.68 -10.01 -10.44
CA ALA A 53 4.62 -10.87 -9.92
C ALA A 53 3.95 -10.29 -8.67
N VAL A 54 4.73 -9.84 -7.68
CA VAL A 54 4.18 -9.25 -6.46
C VAL A 54 3.37 -7.99 -6.77
N SER A 55 3.87 -7.11 -7.64
CA SER A 55 3.15 -5.89 -8.03
C SER A 55 1.81 -6.21 -8.69
N ASN A 56 1.81 -7.08 -9.70
CA ASN A 56 0.60 -7.42 -10.47
C ASN A 56 -0.42 -8.20 -9.64
N VAL A 57 0.03 -9.17 -8.84
CA VAL A 57 -0.85 -9.92 -7.94
C VAL A 57 -1.44 -8.99 -6.89
N ALA A 58 -0.65 -8.10 -6.30
CA ALA A 58 -1.17 -7.11 -5.36
C ALA A 58 -2.17 -6.17 -6.04
N ALA A 59 -1.89 -5.68 -7.25
CA ALA A 59 -2.82 -4.85 -8.01
C ALA A 59 -4.16 -5.55 -8.27
N LEU A 60 -4.14 -6.84 -8.62
CA LEU A 60 -5.33 -7.65 -8.84
C LEU A 60 -6.16 -7.81 -7.55
N ILE A 61 -5.51 -8.11 -6.43
CA ILE A 61 -6.17 -8.20 -5.12
C ILE A 61 -6.71 -6.82 -4.70
N GLY A 62 -5.96 -5.75 -4.99
CA GLY A 62 -6.37 -4.38 -4.74
C GLY A 62 -7.63 -4.01 -5.53
N ALA A 63 -7.73 -4.45 -6.79
CA ALA A 63 -8.91 -4.24 -7.62
C ALA A 63 -10.15 -4.94 -7.04
N PHE A 64 -9.97 -6.15 -6.49
CA PHE A 64 -11.03 -6.84 -5.75
C PHE A 64 -11.49 -6.05 -4.51
N PHE A 65 -10.57 -5.53 -3.70
CA PHE A 65 -10.93 -4.73 -2.53
C PHE A 65 -11.58 -3.40 -2.91
N LEU A 66 -11.13 -2.76 -3.99
CA LEU A 66 -11.73 -1.54 -4.52
C LEU A 66 -13.16 -1.80 -4.96
N TYR A 67 -13.41 -2.89 -5.70
CA TYR A 67 -14.76 -3.32 -6.05
C TYR A 67 -15.62 -3.60 -4.80
N ALA A 68 -15.06 -4.31 -3.82
CA ALA A 68 -15.76 -4.67 -2.61
C ALA A 68 -16.13 -3.44 -1.75
N TRP A 69 -15.30 -2.40 -1.80
CA TRP A 69 -15.56 -1.11 -1.17
C TRP A 69 -16.59 -0.29 -1.96
N SER A 70 -16.42 -0.14 -3.28
CA SER A 70 -17.31 0.70 -4.12
C SER A 70 -18.75 0.20 -4.15
N LYS A 71 -18.96 -1.12 -4.30
CA LYS A 71 -20.29 -1.76 -4.35
C LYS A 71 -21.14 -1.57 -3.09
N SER A 72 -20.55 -1.05 -2.02
CA SER A 72 -21.25 -0.80 -0.77
C SER A 72 -21.88 0.60 -0.69
N TYR A 73 -21.45 1.49 -1.58
CA TYR A 73 -21.94 2.86 -1.72
C TYR A 73 -22.67 3.06 -3.03
N THR A 74 -22.53 2.15 -3.99
CA THR A 74 -23.09 2.24 -5.34
C THR A 74 -23.70 0.90 -5.79
N ASP A 75 -24.39 0.92 -6.93
CA ASP A 75 -24.81 -0.28 -7.63
C ASP A 75 -23.62 -1.08 -8.21
N PRO A 76 -23.80 -2.39 -8.50
CA PRO A 76 -22.71 -3.25 -9.00
C PRO A 76 -22.08 -2.78 -10.33
N PRO A 77 -22.85 -2.31 -11.35
CA PRO A 77 -22.27 -1.71 -12.57
C PRO A 77 -21.35 -0.53 -12.28
N THR A 78 -21.77 0.41 -11.42
CA THR A 78 -20.94 1.55 -11.02
C THR A 78 -19.66 1.10 -10.31
N GLY A 79 -19.77 0.09 -9.44
CA GLY A 79 -18.59 -0.48 -8.75
C GLY A 79 -17.59 -1.12 -9.72
N PHE A 80 -18.07 -1.76 -10.78
CA PHE A 80 -17.25 -2.33 -11.84
C PHE A 80 -16.53 -1.25 -12.66
N TRP A 81 -17.25 -0.20 -13.06
CA TRP A 81 -16.65 0.95 -13.76
C TRP A 81 -15.62 1.68 -12.90
N CYS A 82 -15.83 1.79 -11.59
CA CYS A 82 -14.85 2.34 -10.65
C CYS A 82 -13.51 1.58 -10.75
N VAL A 83 -13.54 0.25 -10.78
CA VAL A 83 -12.33 -0.56 -10.95
C VAL A 83 -11.72 -0.35 -12.33
N ILE A 84 -12.51 -0.42 -13.40
CA ILE A 84 -12.01 -0.22 -14.78
C ILE A 84 -11.27 1.11 -14.89
N LEU A 85 -11.91 2.20 -14.46
CA LEU A 85 -11.31 3.53 -14.54
C LEU A 85 -10.03 3.62 -13.70
N ALA A 86 -10.03 3.03 -12.50
CA ALA A 86 -8.85 2.97 -11.64
C ALA A 86 -7.71 2.11 -12.20
N THR A 87 -8.00 1.14 -13.08
CA THR A 87 -6.98 0.26 -13.68
C THR A 87 -6.65 0.60 -15.14
N ALA A 88 -7.39 1.52 -15.77
CA ALA A 88 -7.22 1.88 -17.18
C ALA A 88 -6.73 3.33 -17.40
N TYR A 89 -6.68 4.16 -16.34
CA TYR A 89 -6.09 5.50 -16.45
C TYR A 89 -4.59 5.43 -16.79
N PRO A 90 -4.00 6.42 -17.48
CA PRO A 90 -2.64 6.26 -18.03
C PRO A 90 -1.54 5.86 -17.02
N PRO A 91 -1.52 6.42 -15.78
CA PRO A 91 -0.61 5.95 -14.73
C PRO A 91 -0.82 4.51 -14.25
N ALA A 92 -1.94 3.85 -14.56
CA ALA A 92 -2.16 2.45 -14.20
C ALA A 92 -1.13 1.50 -14.82
N MET A 93 -0.38 1.92 -15.86
CA MET A 93 0.76 1.16 -16.38
C MET A 93 1.80 0.82 -15.28
N PHE A 94 1.91 1.63 -14.22
CA PHE A 94 2.79 1.36 -13.08
C PHE A 94 2.32 0.17 -12.24
N LEU A 95 1.04 -0.19 -12.28
CA LEU A 95 0.51 -1.39 -11.63
C LEU A 95 0.98 -2.68 -12.31
N SER A 96 1.39 -2.60 -13.58
CA SER A 96 1.90 -3.75 -14.35
C SER A 96 3.42 -3.91 -14.28
N ALA A 97 4.15 -2.85 -13.92
CA ALA A 97 5.61 -2.87 -13.80
C ALA A 97 6.07 -3.42 -12.44
N GLY A 98 7.35 -3.79 -12.34
CA GLY A 98 8.01 -4.20 -11.10
C GLY A 98 8.24 -3.03 -10.12
N TYR A 99 7.17 -2.33 -9.77
CA TYR A 99 7.15 -1.20 -8.84
C TYR A 99 6.28 -1.47 -7.62
N SER A 100 6.47 -0.65 -6.59
CA SER A 100 5.66 -0.65 -5.38
C SER A 100 4.19 -0.25 -5.60
N ASP A 101 3.84 0.32 -6.76
CA ASP A 101 2.51 0.89 -7.04
C ASP A 101 1.37 -0.13 -6.90
N GLY A 102 1.58 -1.37 -7.36
CA GLY A 102 0.57 -2.44 -7.21
C GLY A 102 0.32 -2.81 -5.75
N LEU A 103 1.39 -2.87 -4.94
CA LEU A 103 1.30 -3.13 -3.50
C LEU A 103 0.62 -1.96 -2.76
N PHE A 104 1.02 -0.73 -3.08
CA PHE A 104 0.44 0.47 -2.49
C PHE A 104 -1.05 0.60 -2.81
N PHE A 105 -1.46 0.28 -4.04
CA PHE A 105 -2.86 0.26 -4.44
C PHE A 105 -3.68 -0.75 -3.62
N LEU A 106 -3.15 -1.95 -3.39
CA LEU A 106 -3.76 -2.94 -2.50
C LEU A 106 -3.93 -2.40 -1.08
N GLU A 107 -2.88 -1.82 -0.50
CA GLU A 107 -2.92 -1.29 0.87
C GLU A 107 -3.99 -0.19 1.02
N VAL A 108 -4.07 0.73 0.07
CA VAL A 108 -5.11 1.78 0.05
C VAL A 108 -6.51 1.17 -0.07
N ALA A 109 -6.75 0.31 -1.05
CA ALA A 109 -8.06 -0.29 -1.28
C ALA A 109 -8.51 -1.14 -0.08
N MET A 110 -7.59 -1.91 0.51
CA MET A 110 -7.85 -2.74 1.69
C MET A 110 -8.12 -1.87 2.93
N ALA A 111 -7.38 -0.78 3.13
CA ALA A 111 -7.63 0.14 4.24
C ALA A 111 -9.02 0.78 4.15
N LEU A 112 -9.43 1.24 2.96
CA LEU A 112 -10.77 1.79 2.72
C LEU A 112 -11.87 0.76 3.02
N TRP A 113 -11.71 -0.47 2.54
CA TRP A 113 -12.62 -1.57 2.81
C TRP A 113 -12.70 -1.93 4.31
N LEU A 114 -11.57 -1.92 5.03
CA LEU A 114 -11.52 -2.17 6.48
C LEU A 114 -12.17 -1.05 7.29
N LEU A 115 -11.92 0.21 6.94
CA LEU A 115 -12.55 1.37 7.56
C LEU A 115 -14.07 1.31 7.42
N GLN A 116 -14.55 1.01 6.22
CA GLN A 116 -15.97 0.82 5.95
C GLN A 116 -16.58 -0.26 6.85
N ARG A 117 -15.87 -1.39 7.06
CA ARG A 117 -16.28 -2.47 7.97
C ARG A 117 -16.07 -2.16 9.46
N ARG A 118 -15.76 -0.90 9.81
CA ARG A 118 -15.49 -0.45 11.19
C ARG A 118 -14.27 -1.13 11.83
N ARG A 119 -13.41 -1.81 11.05
CA ARG A 119 -12.21 -2.53 11.52
C ARG A 119 -10.99 -1.61 11.55
N VAL A 120 -11.09 -0.53 12.34
CA VAL A 120 -10.11 0.57 12.38
C VAL A 120 -8.70 0.14 12.76
N LEU A 121 -8.56 -0.82 13.68
CA LEU A 121 -7.24 -1.31 14.11
C LEU A 121 -6.50 -1.98 12.94
N LEU A 122 -7.19 -2.84 12.20
CA LEU A 122 -6.63 -3.48 11.01
C LEU A 122 -6.33 -2.44 9.92
N ALA A 123 -7.20 -1.46 9.72
CA ALA A 123 -6.93 -0.37 8.77
C ALA A 123 -5.68 0.43 9.16
N GLY A 124 -5.46 0.66 10.47
CA GLY A 124 -4.24 1.27 10.99
C GLY A 124 -3.01 0.42 10.68
N CYS A 125 -3.06 -0.91 10.92
CA CYS A 125 -1.95 -1.80 10.58
C CYS A 125 -1.62 -1.76 9.08
N VAL A 126 -2.64 -1.80 8.22
CA VAL A 126 -2.47 -1.70 6.76
C VAL A 126 -1.90 -0.34 6.36
N SER A 127 -2.31 0.74 7.02
CA SER A 127 -1.70 2.06 6.83
C SER A 127 -0.23 2.09 7.25
N GLY A 128 0.12 1.43 8.35
CA GLY A 128 1.50 1.27 8.78
C GLY A 128 2.34 0.58 7.72
N LEU A 129 1.84 -0.52 7.15
CA LEU A 129 2.46 -1.19 6.01
C LEU A 129 2.62 -0.24 4.81
N ALA A 130 1.57 0.51 4.47
CA ALA A 130 1.62 1.48 3.37
C ALA A 130 2.70 2.55 3.52
N THR A 131 2.96 3.01 4.75
CA THR A 131 4.06 3.95 5.03
C THR A 131 5.44 3.34 4.84
N GLY A 132 5.56 2.01 4.96
CA GLY A 132 6.77 1.25 4.64
C GLY A 132 6.86 0.81 3.16
N THR A 133 5.84 1.11 2.36
CA THR A 133 5.85 0.90 0.90
C THR A 133 6.18 2.21 0.17
N ARG A 134 5.57 3.34 0.57
CA ARG A 134 5.79 4.67 -0.03
C ARG A 134 5.66 5.79 1.02
N PRO A 135 6.39 6.93 0.86
CA PRO A 135 6.18 8.10 1.73
C PRO A 135 4.75 8.65 1.64
N THR A 136 4.09 8.48 0.49
CA THR A 136 2.68 8.84 0.27
C THR A 136 1.71 8.06 1.16
N GLY A 137 2.14 6.95 1.77
CA GLY A 137 1.36 6.22 2.76
C GLY A 137 1.00 7.04 3.99
N LEU A 138 1.73 8.13 4.29
CA LEU A 138 1.36 9.05 5.36
C LEU A 138 -0.01 9.70 5.13
N ALA A 139 -0.39 9.93 3.87
CA ALA A 139 -1.73 10.42 3.54
C ALA A 139 -2.82 9.40 3.94
N LEU A 140 -2.55 8.10 3.80
CA LEU A 140 -3.46 7.05 4.24
C LEU A 140 -3.59 7.02 5.77
N ALA A 141 -2.50 7.25 6.50
CA ALA A 141 -2.53 7.38 7.95
C ALA A 141 -3.45 8.53 8.40
N VAL A 142 -3.36 9.68 7.72
CA VAL A 142 -4.27 10.81 7.96
C VAL A 142 -5.72 10.43 7.70
N VAL A 143 -6.02 9.70 6.62
CA VAL A 143 -7.38 9.22 6.32
C VAL A 143 -7.90 8.30 7.42
N VAL A 144 -7.09 7.33 7.89
CA VAL A 144 -7.47 6.42 8.98
C VAL A 144 -7.75 7.19 10.28
N LEU A 145 -6.89 8.16 10.63
CA LEU A 145 -7.04 8.99 11.82
C LEU A 145 -8.28 9.89 11.74
N ALA A 146 -8.50 10.57 10.61
CA ALA A 146 -9.66 11.41 10.38
C ALA A 146 -10.96 10.59 10.45
N TRP A 147 -10.98 9.42 9.82
CA TRP A 147 -12.12 8.52 9.89
C TRP A 147 -12.38 8.07 11.34
N ALA A 148 -11.33 7.73 12.09
CA ALA A 148 -11.43 7.33 13.49
C ALA A 148 -11.94 8.48 14.38
N TRP A 149 -11.51 9.71 14.13
CA TRP A 149 -11.95 10.90 14.84
C TRP A 149 -13.45 11.15 14.66
N VAL A 150 -13.91 11.22 13.40
CA VAL A 150 -15.33 11.47 13.06
C VAL A 150 -16.25 10.42 13.68
N HIS A 151 -15.81 9.16 13.71
CA HIS A 151 -16.62 8.05 14.21
C HIS A 151 -16.40 7.69 15.68
N ALA A 152 -15.53 8.42 16.38
CA ALA A 152 -15.31 8.25 17.83
C ALA A 152 -16.25 9.13 18.69
N ALA A 153 -17.18 9.88 18.10
CA ALA A 153 -18.03 10.89 18.72
C ALA A 153 -18.87 10.47 19.94
N ARG A 154 -18.97 9.17 20.26
CA ARG A 154 -19.69 8.64 21.44
C ARG A 154 -18.81 8.16 22.61
N ARG A 155 -17.48 8.20 22.51
CA ARG A 155 -16.56 7.69 23.57
C ARG A 155 -16.19 8.76 24.61
N ARG A 156 -15.63 8.41 25.78
CA ARG A 156 -15.10 9.41 26.72
C ARG A 156 -13.79 10.01 26.19
N TRP A 157 -13.53 11.30 26.44
CA TRP A 157 -12.36 12.04 25.96
C TRP A 157 -11.00 11.31 26.13
N PRO A 158 -10.63 10.78 27.31
CA PRO A 158 -9.32 10.14 27.48
C PRO A 158 -9.17 8.84 26.68
N SER A 159 -10.24 8.04 26.55
CA SER A 159 -10.20 6.80 25.76
C SER A 159 -10.26 7.06 24.24
N ARG A 160 -10.73 8.24 23.81
CA ARG A 160 -10.56 8.69 22.42
C ARG A 160 -9.10 9.01 22.12
N LEU A 161 -8.44 9.78 23.00
CA LEU A 161 -7.06 10.22 22.79
C LEU A 161 -6.09 9.05 22.73
N ILE A 162 -6.15 8.12 23.69
CA ILE A 162 -5.29 6.94 23.72
C ILE A 162 -5.45 6.10 22.45
N ARG A 163 -6.69 5.91 21.99
CA ARG A 163 -6.95 5.14 20.77
C ARG A 163 -6.38 5.83 19.53
N LEU A 164 -6.50 7.15 19.44
CA LEU A 164 -5.95 7.92 18.32
C LEU A 164 -4.42 7.92 18.33
N LEU A 165 -3.80 8.01 19.52
CA LEU A 165 -2.34 7.90 19.66
C LEU A 165 -1.87 6.50 19.24
N LEU A 166 -2.50 5.43 19.75
CA LEU A 166 -2.16 4.06 19.35
C LEU A 166 -2.35 3.84 17.84
N LEU A 167 -3.46 4.33 17.27
CA LEU A 167 -3.72 4.24 15.83
C LEU A 167 -2.72 5.08 15.02
N GLY A 168 -2.30 6.24 15.52
CA GLY A 168 -1.30 7.09 14.87
C GLY A 168 0.06 6.40 14.84
N SER A 169 0.49 5.87 15.99
CA SER A 169 1.74 5.11 16.09
C SER A 169 1.73 3.89 15.17
N VAL A 170 0.63 3.12 15.13
CA VAL A 170 0.52 1.95 14.24
C VAL A 170 0.45 2.36 12.77
N SER A 171 -0.22 3.46 12.43
CA SER A 171 -0.37 3.91 11.03
C SER A 171 0.90 4.48 10.42
N VAL A 172 1.87 4.90 11.24
CA VAL A 172 3.14 5.52 10.80
C VAL A 172 4.34 4.61 11.04
N SER A 173 4.15 3.45 11.67
CA SER A 173 5.25 2.57 12.09
C SER A 173 6.09 2.00 10.94
N GLY A 174 5.62 2.03 9.69
CA GLY A 174 6.43 1.59 8.55
C GLY A 174 7.40 2.66 8.03
N PHE A 175 7.23 3.92 8.43
CA PHE A 175 8.12 5.02 8.08
C PHE A 175 9.29 5.19 9.07
N LEU A 176 9.11 4.73 10.32
CA LEU A 176 10.08 4.79 11.41
C LEU A 176 11.02 3.57 11.39
#